data_AF-A0A956CUT2-F1
#
_entry.id   AF-A0A956CUT2-F1
#
_cell.length_a   1.000
_cell.length_b   1.000
_cell.length_c   1.000
_cell.angle_alpha   90.00
_cell.angle_beta   90.00
_cell.angle_gamma   90.00
#
_symmetry.space_group_name_H-M   'P 1'
#
loop_
_entity.id
_entity.type
_entity.pdbx_description
1 polymer ?
#
loop_
_entity_poly.entity_id
_entity_poly.type
_entity_poly.pdbx_seq_one_letter_code
_entity_poly.pdbx_strand_id
1 'polypeptide(L)'
;MHRVLRFSVLAFFLLSTACDGDGPGDGDGGDADGGGGTMDGGGGGACASAADGTECGSSMICVGGACVTATCGDGFMSMGEECDDANDVAFDGCEPGTCTFTCHEDPECDDGRVCNGAELCNASTHVCTPGTAPAPGTTCDLGGGSGVCRGTDCVDPGCGNGVTDGTEDCDDGNDVDGDGCDTDCTFSCTEDLDCIDGDVCTGDETCDTTAHTCTAGTPLDCDDGNACTADECDSIAGCQNPLIDMDMDGHASDTLGACGDDCNDMRGDVYTGAEELCDGVDNNCNGDTDEVAPTWYIDCDDDNFAADTDGSRTGCTEPPASATGCGGGWTTTRPVSISSTDCNDNNADVFPGQTAWFTGAIPGEPGNYDYNCDGNDSTRYGCGPSDGTCGGTCTGGYQPYNSSTNPNGCRISCSGSLCLLLDWPRCGESAQFLSCGRVGSLCLSTRPSNLAQQCH
;
A
#
# COMPACT_ATOMS: atom_id res chain seq x y z
N MET A 1 -5.48 12.02 18.09
CA MET A 1 -4.43 11.33 18.87
C MET A 1 -4.11 10.06 18.10
N HIS A 2 -3.09 9.97 17.26
CA HIS A 2 -1.69 9.66 17.60
C HIS A 2 -0.78 10.11 16.45
N ARG A 3 0.33 10.77 16.81
CA ARG A 3 1.46 11.09 15.92
C ARG A 3 2.38 9.88 15.81
N VAL A 4 2.84 9.57 14.60
CA VAL A 4 4.05 8.75 14.38
C VAL A 4 5.05 9.58 13.58
N LEU A 5 6.07 10.08 14.29
CA LEU A 5 7.33 10.60 13.74
C LEU A 5 8.27 9.43 13.43
N ARG A 6 9.01 9.47 12.31
CA ARG A 6 10.44 9.08 12.10
C ARG A 6 10.83 9.43 10.65
N PHE A 7 12.01 9.86 10.23
CA PHE A 7 13.24 10.42 10.82
C PHE A 7 14.05 10.94 9.60
N SER A 8 14.32 12.24 9.49
CA SER A 8 15.27 12.79 8.52
C SER A 8 16.69 12.64 9.05
N VAL A 9 17.60 12.06 8.26
CA VAL A 9 19.04 12.04 8.55
C VAL A 9 19.69 13.20 7.79
N LEU A 10 19.95 14.30 8.50
CA LEU A 10 20.80 15.40 8.05
C LEU A 10 22.16 15.22 8.73
N ALA A 11 23.21 14.93 7.96
CA ALA A 11 24.56 14.81 8.48
C ALA A 11 25.22 16.20 8.57
N PHE A 12 25.41 16.64 9.82
CA PHE A 12 26.22 17.77 10.23
C PHE A 12 27.71 17.35 10.24
N PHE A 13 28.59 18.14 9.62
CA PHE A 13 30.01 18.23 10.00
C PHE A 13 30.33 19.69 10.30
N LEU A 14 30.84 19.94 11.51
CA LEU A 14 31.22 21.26 12.05
C LEU A 14 32.74 21.46 11.97
N LEU A 15 33.10 22.73 11.70
CA LEU A 15 34.22 23.54 12.24
C LEU A 15 35.69 23.06 12.03
N SER A 16 36.72 23.90 11.97
CA SER A 16 36.97 25.36 11.86
C SER A 16 38.50 25.51 11.81
N THR A 17 39.04 26.58 11.20
CA THR A 17 40.28 27.35 11.52
C THR A 17 40.84 27.97 10.23
N ALA A 18 41.31 29.21 10.13
CA ALA A 18 41.36 30.38 11.00
C ALA A 18 41.61 31.61 10.09
N CYS A 19 41.12 32.78 10.50
CA CYS A 19 41.47 34.06 9.90
C CYS A 19 42.63 34.68 10.67
N ASP A 20 43.66 35.13 9.96
CA ASP A 20 44.62 36.19 10.34
C ASP A 20 44.92 36.90 9.00
N GLY A 21 44.88 38.21 8.83
CA GLY A 21 45.18 39.29 9.75
C GLY A 21 46.38 40.06 9.20
N ASP A 22 46.18 41.36 8.94
CA ASP A 22 47.18 42.43 8.91
C ASP A 22 47.93 42.79 7.60
N GLY A 23 47.67 44.02 7.12
CA GLY A 23 48.73 44.98 6.78
C GLY A 23 48.61 46.19 7.73
N PRO A 24 49.31 47.33 7.53
CA PRO A 24 50.55 47.64 6.81
C PRO A 24 51.58 48.38 7.72
N GLY A 25 52.77 48.75 7.20
CA GLY A 25 53.54 49.92 7.69
C GLY A 25 55.03 49.75 8.03
N ASP A 26 55.83 50.56 7.34
CA ASP A 26 56.98 51.38 7.79
C ASP A 26 58.32 50.78 8.27
N GLY A 27 59.41 51.23 7.63
CA GLY A 27 60.44 52.01 8.35
C GLY A 27 61.88 51.47 8.45
N ASP A 28 62.76 52.11 7.66
CA ASP A 28 64.14 52.56 7.96
C ASP A 28 65.30 51.60 8.29
N GLY A 29 66.34 51.69 7.44
CA GLY A 29 67.57 52.40 7.83
C GLY A 29 68.81 51.56 8.22
N GLY A 30 69.93 51.77 7.51
CA GLY A 30 71.27 51.43 8.04
C GLY A 30 72.41 51.32 7.01
N ASP A 31 73.05 52.46 6.75
CA ASP A 31 74.37 52.73 6.13
C ASP A 31 75.50 51.67 6.21
N ALA A 32 76.33 51.57 5.14
CA ALA A 32 77.63 52.28 5.06
C ALA A 32 78.64 51.68 4.04
N ASP A 33 79.14 52.57 3.17
CA ASP A 33 80.50 52.71 2.64
C ASP A 33 81.23 51.61 1.83
N GLY A 34 81.56 52.00 0.58
CA GLY A 34 82.97 52.11 0.19
C GLY A 34 83.37 51.48 -1.15
N GLY A 35 83.86 52.32 -2.09
CA GLY A 35 84.86 51.90 -3.09
C GLY A 35 84.54 52.28 -4.53
N GLY A 36 85.26 53.26 -5.07
CA GLY A 36 85.06 53.78 -6.43
C GLY A 36 85.81 53.07 -7.57
N GLY A 37 85.64 53.68 -8.75
CA GLY A 37 86.16 53.27 -10.06
C GLY A 37 85.02 52.75 -10.93
N THR A 38 84.78 53.13 -12.18
CA THR A 38 85.57 53.79 -13.22
C THR A 38 84.62 54.06 -14.40
N MET A 39 84.65 55.28 -14.93
CA MET A 39 84.51 55.68 -16.36
C MET A 39 83.56 54.88 -17.30
N ASP A 40 82.55 55.61 -17.81
CA ASP A 40 82.26 55.85 -19.24
C ASP A 40 81.13 55.06 -19.94
N GLY A 41 80.27 55.84 -20.64
CA GLY A 41 79.58 55.43 -21.86
C GLY A 41 78.09 55.10 -21.78
N GLY A 42 77.21 56.07 -22.07
CA GLY A 42 75.88 55.80 -22.64
C GLY A 42 74.77 56.81 -22.36
N GLY A 43 74.50 57.74 -23.30
CA GLY A 43 73.13 58.22 -23.59
C GLY A 43 72.65 59.57 -23.03
N GLY A 44 73.20 60.12 -21.94
CA GLY A 44 72.64 61.33 -21.31
C GLY A 44 72.80 62.66 -22.06
N GLY A 45 73.53 62.68 -23.19
CA GLY A 45 73.82 63.91 -23.93
C GLY A 45 72.82 64.26 -25.03
N ALA A 46 72.05 63.28 -25.53
CA ALA A 46 71.16 63.50 -26.68
C ALA A 46 69.84 64.20 -26.28
N CYS A 47 69.34 63.96 -25.06
CA CYS A 47 68.02 64.43 -24.63
C CYS A 47 68.01 65.72 -23.79
N ALA A 48 69.17 66.23 -23.36
CA ALA A 48 69.25 67.35 -22.43
C ALA A 48 68.65 68.67 -22.95
N SER A 49 68.47 68.80 -24.28
CA SER A 49 67.84 69.94 -24.94
C SER A 49 66.88 69.54 -26.06
N ALA A 50 66.55 68.26 -26.16
CA ALA A 50 65.63 67.73 -27.17
C ALA A 50 64.20 67.78 -26.65
N ALA A 51 63.22 67.94 -27.54
CA ALA A 51 61.81 67.85 -27.16
C ALA A 51 61.46 66.38 -26.85
N ASP A 52 60.45 66.16 -26.01
CA ASP A 52 59.97 64.80 -25.76
C ASP A 52 59.50 64.16 -27.09
N GLY A 53 59.78 62.86 -27.28
CA GLY A 53 59.62 62.13 -28.54
C GLY A 53 60.80 62.25 -29.52
N THR A 54 61.87 63.00 -29.19
CA THR A 54 63.06 63.07 -30.06
C THR A 54 63.92 61.81 -29.94
N GLU A 55 64.39 61.26 -31.06
CA GLU A 55 65.27 60.09 -31.08
C GLU A 55 66.60 60.33 -30.35
N CYS A 56 66.99 59.38 -29.49
CA CYS A 56 68.25 59.44 -28.73
C CYS A 56 69.09 58.16 -28.79
N GLY A 57 68.64 57.15 -29.54
CA GLY A 57 69.35 55.90 -29.75
C GLY A 57 68.55 54.90 -30.60
N SER A 58 69.03 53.67 -30.70
CA SER A 58 68.33 52.59 -31.40
C SER A 58 67.09 52.18 -30.60
N SER A 59 65.89 52.56 -31.05
CA SER A 59 64.60 52.31 -30.38
C SER A 59 64.47 53.00 -29.01
N MET A 60 65.02 54.20 -28.87
CA MET A 60 64.92 55.02 -27.66
C MET A 60 64.56 56.47 -28.00
N ILE A 61 63.70 57.07 -27.18
CA ILE A 61 63.22 58.46 -27.31
C ILE A 61 63.55 59.28 -26.07
N CYS A 62 63.61 60.59 -26.24
CA CYS A 62 63.72 61.53 -25.13
C CYS A 62 62.37 61.71 -24.46
N VAL A 63 62.29 61.50 -23.15
CA VAL A 63 61.12 61.87 -22.32
C VAL A 63 61.64 62.48 -21.03
N GLY A 64 61.25 63.72 -20.73
CA GLY A 64 61.68 64.44 -19.52
C GLY A 64 63.19 64.68 -19.45
N GLY A 65 63.87 64.76 -20.61
CA GLY A 65 65.32 64.94 -20.71
C GLY A 65 66.16 63.68 -20.51
N ALA A 66 65.53 62.51 -20.33
CA ALA A 66 66.18 61.20 -20.28
C ALA A 66 65.92 60.42 -21.58
N CYS A 67 66.88 59.60 -22.00
CA CYS A 67 66.72 58.68 -23.13
C CYS A 67 66.10 57.38 -22.62
N VAL A 68 64.83 57.12 -22.94
CA VAL A 68 64.05 55.96 -22.49
C VAL A 68 63.74 55.04 -23.67
N THR A 69 63.47 53.76 -23.40
CA THR A 69 63.03 52.80 -24.42
C THR A 69 61.67 53.20 -24.96
N ALA A 70 61.53 53.22 -26.28
CA ALA A 70 60.24 53.39 -26.95
C ALA A 70 59.30 52.28 -26.48
N THR A 71 58.14 52.67 -25.95
CA THR A 71 57.11 51.75 -25.45
C THR A 71 55.79 52.15 -26.05
N CYS A 72 55.07 51.19 -26.62
CA CYS A 72 53.71 51.42 -27.07
C CYS A 72 52.85 52.06 -25.99
N GLY A 73 52.09 53.09 -26.35
CA GLY A 73 51.16 53.72 -25.43
C GLY A 73 51.83 54.67 -24.45
N ASP A 74 53.07 55.09 -24.71
CA ASP A 74 53.76 56.08 -23.88
C ASP A 74 53.41 57.53 -24.26
N GLY A 75 52.61 57.71 -25.31
CA GLY A 75 52.15 58.99 -25.84
C GLY A 75 53.05 59.54 -26.95
N PHE A 76 54.06 58.78 -27.38
CA PHE A 76 55.05 59.23 -28.35
C PHE A 76 55.30 58.21 -29.47
N MET A 77 54.82 58.53 -30.67
CA MET A 77 55.09 57.75 -31.88
C MET A 77 56.60 57.70 -32.20
N SER A 78 57.20 56.52 -32.02
CA SER A 78 58.63 56.26 -32.19
C SER A 78 58.98 55.65 -33.56
N MET A 79 60.26 55.69 -33.96
CA MET A 79 60.72 55.11 -35.22
C MET A 79 60.62 53.57 -35.21
N GLY A 80 59.62 53.03 -35.91
CA GLY A 80 59.33 51.59 -35.98
C GLY A 80 57.96 51.21 -35.45
N GLU A 81 57.25 52.15 -34.81
CA GLU A 81 55.84 52.02 -34.43
C GLU A 81 54.96 52.54 -35.56
N GLU A 82 53.82 51.89 -35.79
CA GLU A 82 52.80 52.35 -36.73
C GLU A 82 51.82 53.32 -36.04
N CYS A 83 51.67 53.23 -34.71
CA CYS A 83 50.75 54.00 -33.89
C CYS A 83 51.28 54.19 -32.45
N ASP A 84 50.69 55.15 -31.73
CA ASP A 84 50.75 55.28 -30.27
C ASP A 84 49.50 56.06 -29.80
N ASP A 85 48.69 55.48 -28.92
CA ASP A 85 47.44 56.05 -28.39
C ASP A 85 47.53 56.37 -26.88
N ALA A 86 48.74 56.50 -26.37
CA ALA A 86 49.06 56.87 -24.99
C ALA A 86 48.49 55.92 -23.91
N ASN A 87 48.16 54.67 -24.25
CA ASN A 87 47.74 53.68 -23.26
C ASN A 87 48.05 52.22 -23.69
N ASP A 88 47.89 51.26 -22.78
CA ASP A 88 48.19 49.83 -23.01
C ASP A 88 46.90 48.97 -23.20
N VAL A 89 45.78 49.58 -23.62
CA VAL A 89 44.54 48.86 -23.93
C VAL A 89 44.66 48.28 -25.34
N ALA A 90 44.12 47.08 -25.55
CA ALA A 90 44.04 46.46 -26.87
C ALA A 90 42.71 46.84 -27.54
N PHE A 91 42.69 46.85 -28.87
CA PHE A 91 41.51 47.14 -29.70
C PHE A 91 40.97 48.58 -29.67
N ASP A 92 41.69 49.56 -29.13
CA ASP A 92 41.30 50.99 -29.12
C ASP A 92 42.12 51.89 -30.05
N GLY A 93 42.84 51.29 -31.00
CA GLY A 93 43.53 52.00 -32.07
C GLY A 93 44.98 51.55 -32.25
N CYS A 94 45.65 51.14 -31.17
CA CYS A 94 47.02 50.66 -31.21
C CYS A 94 47.22 49.41 -30.34
N GLU A 95 47.76 48.33 -30.93
CA GLU A 95 47.92 47.09 -30.19
C GLU A 95 49.13 47.14 -29.22
N PRO A 96 48.93 46.80 -27.94
CA PRO A 96 49.98 46.91 -26.93
C PRO A 96 51.14 45.96 -27.25
N GLY A 97 52.34 46.50 -27.22
CA GLY A 97 53.59 45.77 -27.41
C GLY A 97 54.00 45.52 -28.86
N THR A 98 53.09 45.51 -29.84
CA THR A 98 53.44 45.46 -31.28
C THR A 98 53.45 46.82 -31.94
N CYS A 99 52.69 47.79 -31.41
CA CYS A 99 52.53 49.13 -31.97
C CYS A 99 52.12 49.15 -33.42
N THR A 100 51.23 48.21 -33.74
CA THR A 100 50.55 48.09 -35.01
C THR A 100 49.12 48.58 -34.82
N PHE A 101 48.56 49.21 -35.83
CA PHE A 101 47.15 49.60 -35.79
C PHE A 101 46.27 48.37 -35.52
N THR A 102 45.24 48.53 -34.69
CA THR A 102 44.28 47.46 -34.39
C THR A 102 43.62 46.93 -35.66
N CYS A 103 43.31 47.80 -36.63
CA CYS A 103 42.72 47.41 -37.89
C CYS A 103 43.12 48.34 -39.04
N HIS A 104 43.09 47.82 -40.26
CA HIS A 104 43.27 48.54 -41.52
C HIS A 104 42.03 48.44 -42.39
N GLU A 105 41.30 47.33 -42.29
CA GLU A 105 40.07 47.05 -43.01
C GLU A 105 39.07 46.28 -42.12
N ASP A 106 37.79 46.38 -42.47
CA ASP A 106 36.69 45.82 -41.68
C ASP A 106 36.86 44.32 -41.30
N PRO A 107 37.36 43.42 -42.18
CA PRO A 107 37.52 42.00 -41.83
C PRO A 107 38.47 41.71 -40.67
N GLU A 108 39.36 42.64 -40.32
CA GLU A 108 40.30 42.48 -39.21
C GLU A 108 39.64 42.73 -37.84
N CYS A 109 38.46 43.34 -37.83
CA CYS A 109 37.69 43.64 -36.63
C CYS A 109 36.68 42.54 -36.23
N ASP A 110 36.55 41.46 -37.00
CA ASP A 110 35.60 40.38 -36.73
C ASP A 110 36.00 39.64 -35.43
N ASP A 111 35.25 39.89 -34.36
CA ASP A 111 35.45 39.25 -33.05
C ASP A 111 34.71 37.90 -32.93
N GLY A 112 34.04 37.47 -34.01
CA GLY A 112 33.24 36.26 -34.10
C GLY A 112 31.84 36.37 -33.50
N ARG A 113 31.45 37.52 -32.92
CA ARG A 113 30.15 37.69 -32.25
C ARG A 113 29.08 38.19 -33.20
N VAL A 114 28.58 37.31 -34.06
CA VAL A 114 27.53 37.57 -35.07
C VAL A 114 26.39 38.53 -34.64
N CYS A 115 25.96 38.50 -33.37
CA CYS A 115 24.83 39.29 -32.87
C CYS A 115 25.15 40.77 -32.58
N ASN A 116 26.41 41.18 -32.44
CA ASN A 116 26.76 42.60 -32.36
C ASN A 116 26.82 43.27 -33.78
N GLY A 117 26.71 42.45 -34.84
CA GLY A 117 26.79 42.85 -36.23
C GLY A 117 28.22 43.06 -36.72
N ALA A 118 28.43 42.87 -38.03
CA ALA A 118 29.74 42.98 -38.66
C ALA A 118 30.46 44.29 -38.30
N GLU A 119 31.62 44.14 -37.67
CA GLU A 119 32.42 45.21 -37.13
C GLU A 119 33.02 46.05 -38.24
N LEU A 120 33.15 47.35 -37.97
CA LEU A 120 33.71 48.30 -38.91
C LEU A 120 35.01 48.87 -38.36
N CYS A 121 36.03 48.91 -39.21
CA CYS A 121 37.28 49.57 -38.92
C CYS A 121 37.15 51.06 -39.27
N ASN A 122 37.30 51.94 -38.27
CA ASN A 122 37.42 53.36 -38.57
C ASN A 122 38.80 53.64 -39.17
N ALA A 123 38.89 53.74 -40.49
CA ALA A 123 40.15 53.97 -41.22
C ALA A 123 40.93 55.26 -40.84
N SER A 124 40.36 56.16 -40.03
CA SER A 124 41.05 57.36 -39.54
C SER A 124 41.60 57.20 -38.12
N THR A 125 40.97 56.37 -37.28
CA THR A 125 41.38 56.17 -35.89
C THR A 125 41.89 54.75 -35.63
N HIS A 126 41.75 53.86 -36.61
CA HIS A 126 42.09 52.44 -36.53
C HIS A 126 41.38 51.70 -35.38
N VAL A 127 40.20 52.19 -34.97
CA VAL A 127 39.38 51.58 -33.91
C VAL A 127 38.31 50.70 -34.52
N CYS A 128 38.16 49.49 -33.99
CA CYS A 128 37.07 48.60 -34.31
C CYS A 128 35.80 49.00 -33.56
N THR A 129 34.69 49.15 -34.28
CA THR A 129 33.38 49.42 -33.66
C THR A 129 32.37 48.35 -34.06
N PRO A 130 31.56 47.84 -33.11
CA PRO A 130 30.48 46.92 -33.42
C PRO A 130 29.54 47.48 -34.50
N GLY A 131 29.05 46.58 -35.34
CA GLY A 131 28.15 46.91 -36.42
C GLY A 131 26.72 47.18 -35.98
N THR A 132 25.81 47.08 -36.94
CA THR A 132 24.38 47.03 -36.64
C THR A 132 24.00 45.57 -36.37
N ALA A 133 23.50 45.30 -35.17
CA ALA A 133 22.99 43.99 -34.79
C ALA A 133 21.99 43.48 -35.84
N PRO A 134 22.07 42.19 -36.23
CA PRO A 134 21.13 41.61 -37.18
C PRO A 134 19.72 41.55 -36.57
N ALA A 135 18.73 41.22 -37.41
CA ALA A 135 17.36 41.06 -36.92
C ALA A 135 17.30 39.97 -35.83
N PRO A 136 16.47 40.15 -34.78
CA PRO A 136 16.23 39.09 -33.79
C PRO A 136 15.86 37.76 -34.46
N GLY A 137 16.38 36.65 -33.94
CA GLY A 137 16.20 35.31 -34.51
C GLY A 137 17.22 34.92 -35.60
N THR A 138 18.16 35.80 -35.95
CA THR A 138 19.28 35.44 -36.82
C THR A 138 20.16 34.39 -36.13
N THR A 139 20.51 33.32 -36.84
CA THR A 139 21.33 32.24 -36.28
C THR A 139 22.74 32.71 -35.96
N CYS A 140 23.25 32.32 -34.81
CA CYS A 140 24.62 32.61 -34.34
C CYS A 140 25.27 31.34 -33.77
N ASP A 141 26.57 31.39 -33.47
CA ASP A 141 27.32 30.24 -32.93
C ASP A 141 27.62 30.48 -31.44
N LEU A 142 27.25 29.53 -30.59
CA LEU A 142 27.51 29.55 -29.14
C LEU A 142 28.89 28.94 -28.78
N GLY A 143 29.74 28.65 -29.77
CA GLY A 143 31.03 28.00 -29.57
C GLY A 143 30.89 26.50 -29.27
N GLY A 144 29.91 25.85 -29.91
CA GLY A 144 29.57 24.45 -29.67
C GLY A 144 28.12 24.05 -29.97
N GLY A 145 27.29 25.00 -30.38
CA GLY A 145 25.88 24.82 -30.73
C GLY A 145 25.35 26.02 -31.54
N SER A 146 24.17 25.88 -32.15
CA SER A 146 23.52 26.97 -32.88
C SER A 146 22.63 27.77 -31.94
N GLY A 147 22.89 29.08 -31.86
CA GLY A 147 22.11 30.07 -31.11
C GLY A 147 21.23 30.93 -32.00
N VAL A 148 20.44 31.81 -31.37
CA VAL A 148 19.71 32.91 -32.02
C VAL A 148 20.10 34.25 -31.41
N CYS A 149 20.15 35.31 -32.24
CA CYS A 149 20.46 36.64 -31.76
C CYS A 149 19.27 37.30 -31.05
N ARG A 150 19.51 37.77 -29.81
CA ARG A 150 18.59 38.62 -29.04
C ARG A 150 19.34 39.87 -28.58
N GLY A 151 19.14 40.98 -29.29
CA GLY A 151 19.97 42.16 -29.11
C GLY A 151 21.40 41.88 -29.62
N THR A 152 22.40 42.15 -28.79
CA THR A 152 23.81 41.86 -29.10
C THR A 152 24.27 40.48 -28.65
N ASP A 153 23.42 39.72 -27.98
CA ASP A 153 23.76 38.45 -27.37
C ASP A 153 23.28 37.29 -28.24
N CYS A 154 24.12 36.26 -28.35
CA CYS A 154 23.74 34.97 -28.90
C CYS A 154 23.22 34.10 -27.76
N VAL A 155 21.96 33.67 -27.82
CA VAL A 155 21.33 32.84 -26.79
C VAL A 155 20.89 31.49 -27.36
N ASP A 156 20.69 30.52 -26.47
CA ASP A 156 20.20 29.19 -26.85
C ASP A 156 18.74 29.31 -27.35
N PRO A 157 18.40 28.70 -28.50
CA PRO A 157 17.02 28.55 -28.93
C PRO A 157 16.42 27.38 -28.14
N GLY A 158 15.27 27.59 -27.50
CA GLY A 158 14.65 26.55 -26.69
C GLY A 158 13.42 27.03 -25.96
N CYS A 159 12.49 26.10 -25.70
CA CYS A 159 11.21 26.43 -25.09
C CYS A 159 11.34 27.15 -23.75
N GLY A 160 10.31 27.90 -23.39
CA GLY A 160 10.17 28.48 -22.06
C GLY A 160 10.97 29.76 -21.82
N ASN A 161 11.44 30.40 -22.89
CA ASN A 161 12.26 31.60 -22.81
C ASN A 161 11.46 32.91 -23.06
N GLY A 162 10.21 32.77 -23.49
CA GLY A 162 9.23 33.83 -23.77
C GLY A 162 9.26 34.34 -25.21
N VAL A 163 9.95 33.65 -26.11
CA VAL A 163 10.12 34.05 -27.52
C VAL A 163 10.06 32.83 -28.42
N THR A 164 9.03 32.77 -29.27
CA THR A 164 8.90 31.72 -30.29
C THR A 164 9.97 31.88 -31.37
N ASP A 165 10.98 31.03 -31.33
CA ASP A 165 12.02 30.91 -32.34
C ASP A 165 11.53 30.10 -33.55
N GLY A 166 12.22 30.19 -34.69
CA GLY A 166 11.69 29.74 -35.99
C GLY A 166 11.34 28.24 -36.11
N THR A 167 11.76 27.40 -35.17
CA THR A 167 11.44 25.96 -35.10
C THR A 167 10.44 25.59 -34.00
N GLU A 168 10.00 26.56 -33.20
CA GLU A 168 9.10 26.34 -32.07
C GLU A 168 7.65 26.56 -32.51
N ASP A 169 6.73 25.69 -32.11
CA ASP A 169 5.29 25.90 -32.37
C ASP A 169 4.71 26.92 -31.36
N CYS A 170 5.31 27.03 -30.18
CA CYS A 170 4.95 27.95 -29.10
C CYS A 170 6.15 28.29 -28.18
N ASP A 171 5.97 29.29 -27.32
CA ASP A 171 6.81 29.55 -26.13
C ASP A 171 6.01 30.45 -25.16
N ASP A 172 5.78 30.00 -23.93
CA ASP A 172 5.05 30.75 -22.89
C ASP A 172 5.94 31.37 -21.80
N GLY A 173 7.26 31.23 -21.93
CA GLY A 173 8.23 31.83 -21.02
C GLY A 173 8.50 31.04 -19.75
N ASN A 174 8.16 29.75 -19.70
CA ASN A 174 8.54 28.88 -18.60
C ASN A 174 8.71 27.38 -18.99
N ASP A 175 9.21 26.56 -18.06
CA ASP A 175 9.49 25.13 -18.28
C ASP A 175 8.43 24.20 -17.63
N VAL A 176 7.15 24.59 -17.62
CA VAL A 176 6.05 23.80 -17.05
C VAL A 176 5.22 23.21 -18.18
N ASP A 177 5.12 21.88 -18.26
CA ASP A 177 4.23 21.25 -19.24
C ASP A 177 2.75 21.46 -18.86
N GLY A 178 1.87 21.61 -19.84
CA GLY A 178 0.41 21.70 -19.67
C GLY A 178 -0.17 23.10 -19.46
N ASP A 179 0.64 24.17 -19.45
CA ASP A 179 0.17 25.55 -19.26
C ASP A 179 0.16 26.41 -20.55
N GLY A 180 0.31 25.76 -21.70
CA GLY A 180 0.13 26.35 -23.03
C GLY A 180 1.21 25.93 -24.01
N CYS A 181 2.43 25.79 -23.52
CA CYS A 181 3.57 25.31 -24.30
C CYS A 181 4.44 24.34 -23.50
N ASP A 182 4.54 23.10 -23.98
CA ASP A 182 5.35 22.10 -23.30
C ASP A 182 6.84 22.34 -23.56
N THR A 183 7.69 21.76 -22.70
CA THR A 183 9.15 21.93 -22.73
C THR A 183 9.82 21.45 -24.03
N ASP A 184 9.09 20.79 -24.93
CA ASP A 184 9.54 20.38 -26.27
C ASP A 184 9.10 21.33 -27.40
N CYS A 185 8.61 22.53 -27.05
CA CYS A 185 8.13 23.57 -27.97
C CYS A 185 6.86 23.19 -28.74
N THR A 186 6.07 22.24 -28.23
CA THR A 186 4.77 21.88 -28.78
C THR A 186 3.62 22.38 -27.91
N PHE A 187 2.48 22.70 -28.53
CA PHE A 187 1.30 23.11 -27.80
C PHE A 187 0.81 21.96 -26.90
N SER A 188 0.49 22.25 -25.64
CA SER A 188 0.05 21.23 -24.68
C SER A 188 -1.25 20.54 -25.10
N CYS A 189 -2.09 21.21 -25.89
CA CYS A 189 -3.26 20.60 -26.53
C CYS A 189 -3.66 21.32 -27.83
N THR A 190 -4.29 20.59 -28.75
CA THR A 190 -4.86 21.13 -29.99
C THR A 190 -6.34 20.78 -30.16
N GLU A 191 -6.80 19.74 -29.46
CA GLU A 191 -8.20 19.33 -29.36
C GLU A 191 -8.48 18.75 -27.96
N ASP A 192 -9.76 18.62 -27.61
CA ASP A 192 -10.18 18.12 -26.29
C ASP A 192 -9.63 16.70 -25.99
N LEU A 193 -9.43 15.88 -27.03
CA LEU A 193 -8.91 14.52 -26.90
C LEU A 193 -7.45 14.48 -26.38
N ASP A 194 -6.67 15.56 -26.61
CA ASP A 194 -5.30 15.66 -26.12
C ASP A 194 -5.24 15.84 -24.59
N CYS A 195 -6.33 16.36 -24.00
CA CYS A 195 -6.41 16.65 -22.57
C CYS A 195 -6.92 15.49 -21.70
N ILE A 196 -7.38 14.38 -22.30
CA ILE A 196 -7.96 13.27 -21.56
C ILE A 196 -6.87 12.56 -20.76
N ASP A 197 -6.90 12.71 -19.44
CA ASP A 197 -5.96 12.06 -18.52
C ASP A 197 -6.37 10.62 -18.14
N GLY A 198 -7.59 10.23 -18.54
CA GLY A 198 -8.17 8.91 -18.28
C GLY A 198 -8.81 8.78 -16.90
N ASP A 199 -8.94 9.88 -16.14
CA ASP A 199 -9.68 9.95 -14.90
C ASP A 199 -11.15 10.34 -15.18
N VAL A 200 -12.04 9.35 -15.09
CA VAL A 200 -13.48 9.61 -15.30
C VAL A 200 -14.10 10.50 -14.22
N CYS A 201 -13.40 10.72 -13.09
CA CYS A 201 -13.89 11.47 -11.94
C CYS A 201 -13.70 12.99 -12.09
N THR A 202 -12.73 13.44 -12.89
CA THR A 202 -12.55 14.86 -13.23
C THR A 202 -13.47 15.31 -14.37
N GLY A 203 -14.08 14.34 -15.07
CA GLY A 203 -14.98 14.56 -16.19
C GLY A 203 -14.24 15.01 -17.44
N ASP A 204 -14.90 14.97 -18.59
CA ASP A 204 -14.27 15.26 -19.89
C ASP A 204 -13.55 16.62 -19.88
N GLU A 205 -12.23 16.59 -20.03
CA GLU A 205 -11.37 17.76 -20.14
C GLU A 205 -11.60 18.49 -21.46
N THR A 206 -11.46 19.82 -21.43
CA THR A 206 -11.55 20.65 -22.64
C THR A 206 -10.26 21.39 -22.89
N CYS A 207 -9.85 21.47 -24.15
CA CYS A 207 -8.71 22.26 -24.59
C CYS A 207 -9.18 23.68 -24.95
N ASP A 208 -8.66 24.70 -24.27
CA ASP A 208 -8.75 26.06 -24.78
C ASP A 208 -7.80 26.20 -25.98
N THR A 209 -8.31 25.96 -27.18
CA THR A 209 -7.53 26.06 -28.43
C THR A 209 -6.94 27.45 -28.74
N THR A 210 -7.28 28.49 -27.96
CA THR A 210 -6.63 29.81 -28.07
C THR A 210 -5.42 29.91 -27.13
N ALA A 211 -5.51 29.32 -25.94
CA ALA A 211 -4.44 29.34 -24.94
C ALA A 211 -3.59 28.06 -24.94
N HIS A 212 -4.02 27.02 -25.66
CA HIS A 212 -3.45 25.68 -25.68
C HIS A 212 -3.32 25.03 -24.29
N THR A 213 -4.26 25.37 -23.40
CA THR A 213 -4.30 24.86 -22.02
C THR A 213 -5.45 23.89 -21.83
N CYS A 214 -5.18 22.81 -21.08
CA CYS A 214 -6.21 21.87 -20.67
C CYS A 214 -6.93 22.38 -19.41
N THR A 215 -8.25 22.44 -19.48
CA THR A 215 -9.09 22.69 -18.31
C THR A 215 -9.81 21.43 -17.91
N ALA A 216 -9.66 21.05 -16.65
CA ALA A 216 -10.38 19.92 -16.06
C ALA A 216 -11.90 20.06 -16.28
N GLY A 217 -12.56 18.93 -16.51
CA GLY A 217 -14.00 18.86 -16.67
C GLY A 217 -14.77 19.21 -15.40
N THR A 218 -16.09 19.03 -15.48
CA THR A 218 -16.93 19.06 -14.27
C THR A 218 -16.78 17.71 -13.57
N PRO A 219 -16.36 17.67 -12.29
CA PRO A 219 -16.20 16.42 -11.58
C PRO A 219 -17.47 15.60 -11.58
N LEU A 220 -17.31 14.28 -11.72
CA LEU A 220 -18.42 13.34 -11.68
C LEU A 220 -19.04 13.33 -10.27
N ASP A 221 -20.33 13.64 -10.19
CA ASP A 221 -21.09 13.61 -8.95
C ASP A 221 -21.59 12.18 -8.69
N CYS A 222 -21.00 11.52 -7.68
CA CYS A 222 -21.32 10.14 -7.32
C CYS A 222 -22.35 10.00 -6.20
N ASP A 223 -22.83 11.12 -5.63
CA ASP A 223 -23.87 11.11 -4.59
C ASP A 223 -25.16 10.50 -5.15
N ASP A 224 -25.50 9.28 -4.70
CA ASP A 224 -26.75 8.62 -5.07
C ASP A 224 -27.91 8.93 -4.12
N GLY A 225 -27.67 9.80 -3.13
CA GLY A 225 -28.62 10.18 -2.10
C GLY A 225 -28.85 9.12 -1.03
N ASN A 226 -28.08 8.02 -1.03
CA ASN A 226 -28.16 6.96 -0.03
C ASN A 226 -27.03 7.10 1.01
N ALA A 227 -27.40 7.53 2.22
CA ALA A 227 -26.46 7.72 3.32
C ALA A 227 -25.77 6.43 3.82
N CYS A 228 -26.21 5.26 3.37
CA CYS A 228 -25.64 3.97 3.76
C CYS A 228 -24.60 3.45 2.78
N THR A 229 -24.41 4.11 1.65
CA THR A 229 -23.33 3.84 0.72
C THR A 229 -22.28 4.94 0.81
N ALA A 230 -21.02 4.57 0.64
CA ALA A 230 -19.96 5.56 0.49
C ALA A 230 -19.96 6.04 -0.96
N ASP A 231 -20.07 7.34 -1.19
CA ASP A 231 -20.01 7.91 -2.53
C ASP A 231 -18.54 8.04 -2.95
N GLU A 232 -18.04 7.01 -3.64
CA GLU A 232 -16.66 6.94 -4.08
C GLU A 232 -16.56 7.04 -5.60
N CYS A 233 -15.56 7.75 -6.09
CA CYS A 233 -15.26 7.77 -7.52
C CYS A 233 -13.92 7.07 -7.76
N ASP A 234 -13.96 5.96 -8.50
CA ASP A 234 -12.78 5.28 -9.00
C ASP A 234 -12.41 5.86 -10.35
N SER A 235 -11.14 6.24 -10.53
CA SER A 235 -10.67 6.96 -11.73
C SER A 235 -10.85 6.18 -13.04
N ILE A 236 -11.13 4.87 -12.98
CA ILE A 236 -11.34 4.02 -14.15
C ILE A 236 -12.79 3.48 -14.18
N ALA A 237 -13.28 2.97 -13.06
CA ALA A 237 -14.59 2.34 -12.95
C ALA A 237 -15.74 3.34 -12.77
N GLY A 238 -15.44 4.61 -12.48
CA GLY A 238 -16.41 5.66 -12.20
C GLY A 238 -17.04 5.53 -10.82
N CYS A 239 -18.25 6.07 -10.67
CA CYS A 239 -18.95 6.05 -9.39
C CYS A 239 -19.18 4.64 -8.86
N GLN A 240 -18.70 4.40 -7.65
CA GLN A 240 -18.93 3.22 -6.85
C GLN A 240 -19.61 3.64 -5.56
N ASN A 241 -20.68 2.93 -5.22
CA ASN A 241 -21.45 3.19 -4.01
C ASN A 241 -21.44 1.93 -3.13
N PRO A 242 -20.27 1.49 -2.63
CA PRO A 242 -20.20 0.34 -1.74
C PRO A 242 -20.97 0.62 -0.45
N LEU A 243 -21.59 -0.42 0.10
CA LEU A 243 -22.22 -0.33 1.41
C LEU A 243 -21.17 0.03 2.46
N ILE A 244 -21.52 0.96 3.36
CA ILE A 244 -20.72 1.25 4.54
C ILE A 244 -21.00 0.15 5.56
N ASP A 245 -20.19 -0.90 5.47
CA ASP A 245 -20.33 -2.17 6.19
C ASP A 245 -18.93 -2.59 6.68
N MET A 246 -18.70 -2.49 7.98
CA MET A 246 -17.37 -2.67 8.58
C MET A 246 -17.07 -4.13 8.94
N ASP A 247 -18.09 -4.95 9.20
CA ASP A 247 -17.91 -6.38 9.54
C ASP A 247 -18.24 -7.35 8.38
N MET A 248 -18.69 -6.81 7.25
CA MET A 248 -18.96 -7.48 5.99
C MET A 248 -20.12 -8.47 6.04
N ASP A 249 -21.15 -8.19 6.83
CA ASP A 249 -22.37 -9.00 6.90
C ASP A 249 -23.45 -8.61 5.87
N GLY A 250 -23.23 -7.51 5.15
CA GLY A 250 -24.14 -6.97 4.14
C GLY A 250 -25.17 -5.97 4.69
N HIS A 251 -25.01 -5.52 5.93
CA HIS A 251 -25.83 -4.54 6.60
C HIS A 251 -25.01 -3.28 6.92
N ALA A 252 -25.69 -2.13 6.96
CA ALA A 252 -25.03 -0.86 7.26
C ALA A 252 -25.40 -0.41 8.67
N SER A 253 -24.45 0.23 9.35
CA SER A 253 -24.65 0.71 10.72
C SER A 253 -25.91 1.57 10.88
N ASP A 254 -26.71 1.27 11.90
CA ASP A 254 -27.89 2.02 12.33
C ASP A 254 -27.58 3.48 12.68
N THR A 255 -26.32 3.77 13.01
CA THR A 255 -25.85 5.12 13.33
C THR A 255 -25.88 6.06 12.13
N LEU A 256 -25.93 5.51 10.90
CA LEU A 256 -26.11 6.24 9.65
C LEU A 256 -27.56 6.72 9.44
N GLY A 257 -28.48 6.32 10.31
CA GLY A 257 -29.86 6.80 10.34
C GLY A 257 -30.84 5.86 9.65
N ALA A 258 -31.73 6.41 8.82
CA ALA A 258 -32.91 5.69 8.33
C ALA A 258 -32.63 4.52 7.37
N CYS A 259 -31.40 4.36 6.90
CA CYS A 259 -31.02 3.32 5.96
C CYS A 259 -30.20 2.18 6.60
N GLY A 260 -29.70 2.37 7.84
CA GLY A 260 -28.90 1.38 8.53
C GLY A 260 -29.77 0.52 9.45
N ASP A 261 -29.51 -0.78 9.45
CA ASP A 261 -30.26 -1.79 10.20
C ASP A 261 -29.37 -2.68 11.06
N ASP A 262 -28.07 -2.40 11.13
CA ASP A 262 -27.09 -3.08 11.96
C ASP A 262 -26.72 -2.23 13.20
N CYS A 263 -27.08 -2.75 14.38
CA CYS A 263 -26.84 -2.10 15.66
C CYS A 263 -25.42 -2.31 16.22
N ASN A 264 -24.60 -3.13 15.57
CA ASN A 264 -23.20 -3.36 15.90
C ASN A 264 -22.33 -3.76 14.69
N ASP A 265 -21.91 -2.73 13.95
CA ASP A 265 -21.02 -2.73 12.77
C ASP A 265 -19.57 -3.21 13.03
N MET A 266 -19.39 -4.11 13.98
CA MET A 266 -18.14 -4.82 14.27
C MET A 266 -18.38 -6.31 14.50
N ARG A 267 -19.62 -6.78 14.37
CA ARG A 267 -20.08 -8.15 14.63
C ARG A 267 -21.07 -8.58 13.55
N GLY A 268 -20.58 -9.31 12.55
CA GLY A 268 -21.43 -9.79 11.45
C GLY A 268 -22.45 -10.89 11.81
N ASP A 269 -22.70 -11.11 13.11
CA ASP A 269 -23.81 -11.89 13.64
C ASP A 269 -24.88 -11.00 14.31
N VAL A 270 -24.78 -9.67 14.15
CA VAL A 270 -25.66 -8.68 14.76
C VAL A 270 -26.20 -7.75 13.67
N TYR A 271 -27.46 -7.91 13.29
CA TYR A 271 -28.13 -7.06 12.30
C TYR A 271 -29.64 -7.31 12.34
N THR A 272 -30.45 -6.41 11.82
CA THR A 272 -31.92 -6.55 11.88
C THR A 272 -32.41 -7.88 11.27
N GLY A 273 -33.04 -8.70 12.10
CA GLY A 273 -33.58 -10.00 11.67
C GLY A 273 -32.56 -11.15 11.60
N ALA A 274 -31.36 -10.99 12.16
CA ALA A 274 -30.45 -12.10 12.40
C ALA A 274 -31.06 -13.19 13.31
N GLU A 275 -30.44 -14.36 13.36
CA GLU A 275 -30.83 -15.41 14.31
C GLU A 275 -30.35 -15.04 15.72
N GLU A 276 -31.28 -15.03 16.67
CA GLU A 276 -30.95 -14.83 18.07
C GLU A 276 -30.12 -15.98 18.64
N LEU A 277 -29.04 -15.62 19.30
CA LEU A 277 -28.20 -16.53 20.05
C LEU A 277 -28.37 -16.26 21.54
N CYS A 278 -28.03 -17.26 22.34
CA CYS A 278 -27.96 -17.12 23.80
C CYS A 278 -26.54 -16.69 24.21
N ASP A 279 -26.08 -15.54 23.72
CA ASP A 279 -24.71 -15.04 23.95
C ASP A 279 -24.67 -13.71 24.72
N GLY A 280 -25.84 -13.20 25.13
CA GLY A 280 -26.00 -11.94 25.84
C GLY A 280 -25.99 -10.71 24.95
N VAL A 281 -26.16 -10.88 23.64
CA VAL A 281 -26.27 -9.81 22.64
C VAL A 281 -27.65 -9.86 21.97
N ASP A 282 -28.16 -8.68 21.62
CA ASP A 282 -29.33 -8.54 20.75
C ASP A 282 -28.84 -8.76 19.32
N ASN A 283 -28.91 -10.00 18.82
CA ASN A 283 -28.39 -10.32 17.49
C ASN A 283 -29.25 -9.73 16.39
N ASN A 284 -30.56 -9.62 16.60
CA ASN A 284 -31.51 -9.23 15.57
C ASN A 284 -31.93 -7.75 15.64
N CYS A 285 -31.27 -6.97 16.50
CA CYS A 285 -31.46 -5.54 16.70
C CYS A 285 -32.90 -5.12 17.01
N ASN A 286 -33.70 -5.96 17.68
CA ASN A 286 -35.10 -5.66 18.00
C ASN A 286 -35.29 -4.97 19.37
N GLY A 287 -34.22 -4.85 20.15
CA GLY A 287 -34.18 -4.21 21.47
C GLY A 287 -34.38 -5.16 22.65
N ASP A 288 -34.66 -6.44 22.41
CA ASP A 288 -34.62 -7.50 23.41
C ASP A 288 -33.28 -8.26 23.30
N THR A 289 -32.88 -8.94 24.37
CA THR A 289 -31.61 -9.70 24.39
C THR A 289 -31.92 -11.15 24.71
N ASP A 290 -31.40 -12.06 23.89
CA ASP A 290 -31.58 -13.50 23.99
C ASP A 290 -33.07 -13.93 24.10
N GLU A 291 -33.99 -13.27 23.38
CA GLU A 291 -35.44 -13.54 23.49
C GLU A 291 -35.85 -14.88 22.87
N VAL A 292 -34.98 -15.48 22.05
CA VAL A 292 -35.10 -16.86 21.61
C VAL A 292 -34.20 -17.75 22.47
N ALA A 293 -34.77 -18.26 23.55
CA ALA A 293 -34.07 -19.14 24.48
C ALA A 293 -34.63 -20.58 24.49
N PRO A 294 -33.79 -21.59 24.78
CA PRO A 294 -34.27 -22.96 24.96
C PRO A 294 -35.24 -23.05 26.15
N THR A 295 -36.14 -24.02 26.09
CA THR A 295 -37.04 -24.36 27.19
C THR A 295 -36.54 -25.63 27.87
N TRP A 296 -36.31 -25.53 29.17
CA TRP A 296 -35.87 -26.59 30.07
C TRP A 296 -37.08 -27.21 30.76
N TYR A 297 -37.20 -28.53 30.72
CA TYR A 297 -38.23 -29.32 31.39
C TYR A 297 -37.58 -30.00 32.60
N ILE A 298 -38.28 -30.05 33.74
CA ILE A 298 -37.77 -30.73 34.95
C ILE A 298 -37.59 -32.22 34.63
N ASP A 299 -36.44 -32.76 34.99
CA ASP A 299 -36.03 -34.16 34.83
C ASP A 299 -35.57 -34.64 36.22
N CYS A 300 -36.44 -35.31 36.95
CA CYS A 300 -36.20 -35.57 38.37
C CYS A 300 -35.26 -36.75 38.67
N ASP A 301 -34.99 -37.62 37.70
CA ASP A 301 -34.12 -38.78 37.87
C ASP A 301 -32.87 -38.79 36.98
N ASP A 302 -32.68 -37.75 36.16
CA ASP A 302 -31.51 -37.48 35.31
C ASP A 302 -31.33 -38.48 34.15
N ASP A 303 -32.42 -38.86 33.46
CA ASP A 303 -32.38 -39.73 32.28
C ASP A 303 -32.58 -39.03 30.92
N ASN A 304 -32.66 -37.70 30.94
CA ASN A 304 -32.87 -36.78 29.82
C ASN A 304 -34.30 -36.75 29.29
N PHE A 305 -35.26 -37.35 29.97
CA PHE A 305 -36.68 -37.21 29.67
C PHE A 305 -37.38 -36.53 30.86
N ALA A 306 -38.55 -35.98 30.58
CA ALA A 306 -39.36 -35.30 31.58
C ALA A 306 -40.76 -35.89 31.54
N ALA A 307 -41.47 -35.95 32.66
CA ALA A 307 -42.89 -36.27 32.63
C ALA A 307 -43.72 -35.10 32.04
N ASP A 308 -44.90 -35.41 31.48
CA ASP A 308 -45.79 -34.39 30.89
C ASP A 308 -46.49 -33.51 31.93
N THR A 309 -46.40 -33.88 33.21
CA THR A 309 -46.96 -33.13 34.34
C THR A 309 -46.01 -32.11 34.96
N ASP A 310 -44.73 -32.15 34.59
CA ASP A 310 -43.71 -31.36 35.27
C ASP A 310 -43.58 -29.93 34.72
N GLY A 311 -43.01 -29.07 35.57
CA GLY A 311 -42.78 -27.67 35.25
C GLY A 311 -41.72 -27.49 34.16
N SER A 312 -41.77 -26.34 33.48
CA SER A 312 -40.73 -25.92 32.55
C SER A 312 -40.30 -24.48 32.79
N ARG A 313 -39.11 -24.13 32.32
CA ARG A 313 -38.52 -22.79 32.40
C ARG A 313 -37.79 -22.48 31.10
N THR A 314 -38.03 -21.29 30.54
CA THR A 314 -37.32 -20.81 29.35
C THR A 314 -36.16 -19.90 29.77
N GLY A 315 -34.98 -20.07 29.18
CA GLY A 315 -33.81 -19.25 29.46
C GLY A 315 -32.52 -19.84 28.90
N CYS A 316 -31.50 -19.01 28.70
CA CYS A 316 -30.26 -19.41 28.04
C CYS A 316 -29.38 -20.36 28.84
N THR A 317 -29.46 -20.29 30.17
CA THR A 317 -28.75 -21.19 31.05
C THR A 317 -29.70 -22.20 31.64
N GLU A 318 -29.26 -23.46 31.72
CA GLU A 318 -29.93 -24.48 32.51
C GLU A 318 -30.19 -23.94 33.93
N PRO A 319 -31.44 -23.98 34.43
CA PRO A 319 -31.72 -23.54 35.78
C PRO A 319 -30.99 -24.44 36.80
N PRO A 320 -30.66 -23.94 38.00
CA PRO A 320 -30.02 -24.78 39.00
C PRO A 320 -30.94 -25.94 39.41
N ALA A 321 -30.39 -27.15 39.58
CA ALA A 321 -31.14 -28.35 40.01
C ALA A 321 -31.93 -28.12 41.31
N SER A 322 -31.49 -27.20 42.20
CA SER A 322 -32.26 -26.82 43.39
C SER A 322 -33.66 -26.25 43.10
N ALA A 323 -33.92 -25.82 41.87
CA ALA A 323 -35.20 -25.27 41.45
C ALA A 323 -36.21 -26.31 40.94
N THR A 324 -35.80 -27.57 40.72
CA THR A 324 -36.71 -28.65 40.29
C THR A 324 -37.58 -29.15 41.45
N GLY A 325 -37.05 -29.12 42.67
CA GLY A 325 -37.77 -29.53 43.89
C GLY A 325 -37.79 -31.04 44.14
N CYS A 326 -37.27 -31.84 43.21
CA CYS A 326 -37.18 -33.31 43.29
C CYS A 326 -35.74 -33.83 43.38
N GLY A 327 -34.74 -33.02 43.04
CA GLY A 327 -33.32 -33.33 43.23
C GLY A 327 -32.57 -33.73 41.97
N GLY A 328 -33.27 -34.05 40.87
CA GLY A 328 -32.71 -34.15 39.52
C GLY A 328 -32.56 -32.80 38.82
N GLY A 329 -32.06 -32.85 37.59
CA GLY A 329 -31.73 -31.74 36.70
C GLY A 329 -32.83 -31.34 35.72
N TRP A 330 -32.41 -30.93 34.52
CA TRP A 330 -33.29 -30.47 33.47
C TRP A 330 -32.95 -31.11 32.14
N THR A 331 -33.97 -31.31 31.31
CA THR A 331 -33.80 -31.73 29.92
C THR A 331 -34.37 -30.69 28.95
N THR A 332 -33.81 -30.61 27.74
CA THR A 332 -34.42 -29.87 26.63
C THR A 332 -35.41 -30.72 25.83
N THR A 333 -35.50 -32.02 26.13
CA THR A 333 -36.45 -32.94 25.50
C THR A 333 -37.86 -32.59 25.95
N ARG A 334 -38.68 -32.14 25.00
CA ARG A 334 -40.06 -31.75 25.30
C ARG A 334 -40.97 -32.98 25.46
N PRO A 335 -41.72 -33.12 26.57
CA PRO A 335 -42.62 -34.26 26.81
C PRO A 335 -43.97 -34.07 26.11
N VAL A 336 -44.03 -34.41 24.82
CA VAL A 336 -45.25 -34.25 23.97
C VAL A 336 -45.83 -35.57 23.49
N SER A 337 -45.16 -36.69 23.73
CA SER A 337 -45.53 -37.98 23.14
C SER A 337 -44.91 -39.14 23.91
N ILE A 338 -45.42 -40.35 23.72
CA ILE A 338 -44.86 -41.59 24.30
C ILE A 338 -43.37 -41.83 23.94
N SER A 339 -42.87 -41.21 22.87
CA SER A 339 -41.45 -41.29 22.49
C SER A 339 -40.56 -40.21 23.13
N SER A 340 -41.13 -39.31 23.93
CA SER A 340 -40.39 -38.20 24.54
C SER A 340 -40.87 -37.79 25.94
N THR A 341 -41.90 -38.44 26.46
CA THR A 341 -42.46 -38.23 27.79
C THR A 341 -42.01 -39.36 28.69
N ASP A 342 -41.35 -39.03 29.78
CA ASP A 342 -41.05 -39.99 30.82
C ASP A 342 -42.33 -40.43 31.54
N CYS A 343 -42.51 -41.75 31.62
CA CYS A 343 -43.61 -42.38 32.31
C CYS A 343 -43.32 -42.59 33.81
N ASN A 344 -42.08 -42.39 34.26
CA ASN A 344 -41.70 -42.39 35.67
C ASN A 344 -40.44 -41.58 35.99
N ASP A 345 -40.68 -40.29 36.24
CA ASP A 345 -39.71 -39.24 36.62
C ASP A 345 -39.06 -39.46 38.01
N ASN A 346 -39.07 -40.67 38.56
CA ASN A 346 -38.38 -40.99 39.81
C ASN A 346 -37.44 -42.18 39.66
N ASN A 347 -37.25 -42.68 38.44
CA ASN A 347 -36.38 -43.79 38.16
C ASN A 347 -35.79 -43.74 36.74
N ALA A 348 -34.54 -43.30 36.65
CA ALA A 348 -33.74 -43.14 35.43
C ALA A 348 -33.57 -44.40 34.55
N ASP A 349 -33.99 -45.55 35.06
CA ASP A 349 -34.04 -46.80 34.31
C ASP A 349 -35.32 -46.91 33.45
N VAL A 350 -36.26 -45.97 33.56
CA VAL A 350 -37.57 -45.98 32.90
C VAL A 350 -37.66 -44.74 32.02
N PHE A 351 -37.50 -44.90 30.71
CA PHE A 351 -37.58 -43.77 29.78
C PHE A 351 -38.01 -44.21 28.38
N PRO A 352 -38.53 -43.29 27.56
CA PRO A 352 -38.85 -43.55 26.16
C PRO A 352 -37.73 -44.27 25.38
N GLY A 353 -38.04 -45.48 24.93
CA GLY A 353 -37.11 -46.27 24.12
C GLY A 353 -36.01 -47.00 24.92
N GLN A 354 -36.16 -47.16 26.23
CA GLN A 354 -35.29 -48.00 27.05
C GLN A 354 -35.08 -49.41 26.44
N THR A 355 -33.83 -49.85 26.40
CA THR A 355 -33.42 -51.18 25.88
C THR A 355 -32.59 -52.00 26.85
N ALA A 356 -32.27 -51.45 28.03
CA ALA A 356 -31.48 -52.10 29.06
C ALA A 356 -32.22 -53.28 29.72
N TRP A 357 -31.44 -54.24 30.23
CA TRP A 357 -31.95 -55.46 30.85
C TRP A 357 -31.85 -55.38 32.37
N PHE A 358 -32.97 -55.55 33.07
CA PHE A 358 -33.03 -55.50 34.54
C PHE A 358 -33.06 -56.90 35.16
N THR A 359 -32.19 -57.14 36.14
CA THR A 359 -32.08 -58.43 36.84
C THR A 359 -33.07 -58.59 38.01
N GLY A 360 -33.77 -57.51 38.37
CA GLY A 360 -34.84 -57.46 39.37
C GLY A 360 -35.94 -56.47 38.95
N ALA A 361 -37.10 -56.51 39.60
CA ALA A 361 -38.07 -55.43 39.43
C ALA A 361 -37.57 -54.17 40.12
N ILE A 362 -37.96 -53.02 39.58
CA ILE A 362 -37.82 -51.72 40.24
C ILE A 362 -38.49 -51.81 41.62
N PRO A 363 -37.78 -51.45 42.72
CA PRO A 363 -38.35 -51.47 44.05
C PRO A 363 -39.59 -50.56 44.15
N GLY A 364 -40.77 -51.15 44.33
CA GLY A 364 -42.03 -50.40 44.49
C GLY A 364 -43.09 -50.73 43.45
N GLU A 365 -42.71 -51.31 42.32
CA GLU A 365 -43.60 -51.46 41.16
C GLU A 365 -44.07 -52.92 40.91
N PRO A 366 -45.25 -53.13 40.28
CA PRO A 366 -45.78 -54.45 39.97
C PRO A 366 -44.88 -55.24 38.98
N GLY A 367 -45.04 -56.57 38.93
CA GLY A 367 -44.16 -57.46 38.16
C GLY A 367 -44.17 -57.29 36.63
N ASN A 368 -45.16 -56.54 36.11
CA ASN A 368 -45.27 -56.06 34.74
C ASN A 368 -45.27 -54.53 34.81
N TYR A 369 -44.32 -53.90 34.12
CA TYR A 369 -44.09 -52.47 34.20
C TYR A 369 -43.58 -51.99 32.84
N ASP A 370 -44.02 -50.83 32.37
CA ASP A 370 -43.58 -50.24 31.09
C ASP A 370 -42.26 -49.49 31.31
N TYR A 371 -41.14 -50.15 31.02
CA TYR A 371 -39.81 -49.59 31.22
C TYR A 371 -39.38 -48.64 30.09
N ASN A 372 -40.00 -48.77 28.92
CA ASN A 372 -39.61 -48.03 27.72
C ASN A 372 -40.65 -46.98 27.30
N CYS A 373 -41.62 -46.73 28.18
CA CYS A 373 -42.70 -45.76 28.06
C CYS A 373 -43.47 -45.85 26.73
N ASP A 374 -43.59 -47.04 26.15
CA ASP A 374 -44.26 -47.24 24.85
C ASP A 374 -45.78 -47.51 24.96
N GLY A 375 -46.29 -47.52 26.19
CA GLY A 375 -47.67 -47.79 26.53
C GLY A 375 -47.99 -49.28 26.71
N ASN A 376 -46.98 -50.16 26.63
CA ASN A 376 -47.13 -51.60 26.85
C ASN A 376 -46.20 -52.09 27.96
N ASP A 377 -46.74 -52.92 28.84
CA ASP A 377 -45.95 -53.56 29.90
C ASP A 377 -44.74 -54.33 29.31
N SER A 378 -43.53 -53.93 29.69
CA SER A 378 -42.33 -54.69 29.37
C SER A 378 -42.20 -55.87 30.36
N THR A 379 -41.99 -57.07 29.83
CA THR A 379 -41.86 -58.28 30.66
C THR A 379 -40.45 -58.39 31.24
N ARG A 380 -40.36 -58.59 32.56
CA ARG A 380 -39.11 -58.84 33.29
C ARG A 380 -38.34 -60.00 32.65
N TYR A 381 -37.12 -59.77 32.19
CA TYR A 381 -36.19 -60.84 31.86
C TYR A 381 -35.34 -61.20 33.09
N GLY A 382 -35.96 -61.85 34.07
CA GLY A 382 -35.25 -62.33 35.26
C GLY A 382 -34.43 -63.58 34.95
N CYS A 383 -33.09 -63.48 34.99
CA CYS A 383 -32.26 -64.64 35.29
C CYS A 383 -32.23 -64.78 36.83
N GLY A 384 -33.06 -65.65 37.41
CA GLY A 384 -33.05 -65.87 38.86
C GLY A 384 -31.73 -66.53 39.32
N PRO A 385 -31.13 -66.10 40.45
CA PRO A 385 -29.99 -66.79 41.03
C PRO A 385 -30.47 -67.81 42.05
N SER A 386 -30.37 -69.11 41.74
CA SER A 386 -30.15 -70.13 42.78
C SER A 386 -29.78 -71.51 42.21
N ASP A 387 -28.75 -71.60 41.34
CA ASP A 387 -27.94 -72.82 41.09
C ASP A 387 -27.21 -72.84 39.72
N GLY A 388 -26.34 -71.85 39.47
CA GLY A 388 -25.12 -72.06 38.66
C GLY A 388 -25.20 -72.91 37.38
N THR A 389 -26.29 -72.87 36.63
CA THR A 389 -26.45 -73.60 35.36
C THR A 389 -27.27 -72.80 34.37
N CYS A 390 -26.62 -72.23 33.35
CA CYS A 390 -27.29 -71.91 32.09
C CYS A 390 -27.47 -73.21 31.29
N GLY A 391 -28.40 -74.05 31.76
CA GLY A 391 -29.07 -75.06 30.95
C GLY A 391 -30.41 -74.46 30.51
N GLY A 392 -30.53 -74.10 29.24
CA GLY A 392 -31.64 -73.30 28.74
C GLY A 392 -33.02 -73.96 28.89
N THR A 393 -34.03 -73.11 29.11
CA THR A 393 -35.34 -73.16 28.46
C THR A 393 -36.06 -71.83 28.72
N CYS A 394 -36.28 -71.04 27.68
CA CYS A 394 -37.36 -70.06 27.66
C CYS A 394 -38.68 -70.85 27.53
N THR A 395 -39.62 -70.69 28.46
CA THR A 395 -40.95 -71.30 28.34
C THR A 395 -42.06 -70.31 28.65
N GLY A 396 -42.84 -70.02 27.60
CA GLY A 396 -44.15 -69.37 27.56
C GLY A 396 -44.08 -67.92 27.07
N GLY A 397 -44.39 -67.53 25.82
CA GLY A 397 -45.23 -68.07 24.74
C GLY A 397 -46.25 -66.98 24.36
N TYR A 398 -46.53 -66.54 23.13
CA TYR A 398 -46.25 -66.99 21.76
C TYR A 398 -46.55 -65.78 20.82
N GLN A 399 -45.57 -65.19 20.11
CA GLN A 399 -45.26 -65.28 18.65
C GLN A 399 -46.30 -64.69 17.65
N PRO A 400 -45.85 -64.12 16.51
CA PRO A 400 -45.88 -64.95 15.31
C PRO A 400 -44.67 -64.83 14.36
N TYR A 401 -44.25 -66.01 13.89
CA TYR A 401 -43.58 -66.32 12.62
C TYR A 401 -42.23 -65.67 12.25
N ASN A 402 -41.23 -66.54 12.31
CA ASN A 402 -40.01 -66.61 11.48
C ASN A 402 -38.78 -65.79 11.95
N SER A 403 -37.80 -66.53 12.48
CA SER A 403 -36.40 -66.12 12.68
C SER A 403 -36.20 -64.77 13.38
N SER A 404 -36.22 -64.74 14.72
CA SER A 404 -35.84 -63.54 15.45
C SER A 404 -34.32 -63.31 15.36
N THR A 405 -33.97 -62.19 14.75
CA THR A 405 -32.67 -61.55 14.83
C THR A 405 -32.69 -60.62 16.04
N ASN A 406 -31.67 -60.71 16.91
CA ASN A 406 -31.34 -59.59 17.81
C ASN A 406 -31.07 -58.34 16.95
N PRO A 407 -31.23 -57.09 17.43
CA PRO A 407 -30.76 -55.88 16.71
C PRO A 407 -29.31 -55.97 16.18
N ASN A 408 -28.50 -56.89 16.73
CA ASN A 408 -27.14 -57.24 16.31
C ASN A 408 -27.01 -58.47 15.37
N GLY A 409 -28.10 -58.92 14.73
CA GLY A 409 -28.04 -59.90 13.63
C GLY A 409 -27.83 -61.38 14.00
N CYS A 410 -27.68 -61.74 15.29
CA CYS A 410 -27.47 -63.14 15.67
C CYS A 410 -28.76 -63.99 15.56
N ARG A 411 -28.68 -65.11 14.81
CA ARG A 411 -29.71 -66.16 14.80
C ARG A 411 -29.26 -67.35 15.66
N ILE A 412 -30.13 -67.78 16.57
CA ILE A 412 -29.90 -68.97 17.40
C ILE A 412 -30.92 -70.03 16.99
N SER A 413 -30.45 -71.22 16.66
CA SER A 413 -31.30 -72.39 16.45
C SER A 413 -30.88 -73.49 17.42
N CYS A 414 -31.85 -74.04 18.14
CA CYS A 414 -31.61 -75.06 19.16
C CYS A 414 -32.31 -76.36 18.76
N SER A 415 -31.59 -77.48 18.87
CA SER A 415 -32.14 -78.84 18.74
C SER A 415 -31.72 -79.64 19.97
N GLY A 416 -32.66 -79.85 20.90
CA GLY A 416 -32.38 -80.47 22.19
C GLY A 416 -31.44 -79.61 23.07
N SER A 417 -30.56 -80.26 23.84
CA SER A 417 -29.63 -79.60 24.79
C SER A 417 -28.44 -78.88 24.13
N LEU A 418 -28.41 -78.78 22.79
CA LEU A 418 -27.38 -78.07 22.05
C LEU A 418 -28.00 -76.89 21.30
N CYS A 419 -27.67 -75.67 21.76
CA CYS A 419 -27.90 -74.45 21.00
C CYS A 419 -26.62 -74.07 20.27
N LEU A 420 -26.70 -73.89 18.95
CA LEU A 420 -25.59 -73.41 18.14
C LEU A 420 -25.87 -71.96 17.74
N LEU A 421 -24.90 -71.08 18.02
CA LEU A 421 -24.79 -69.77 17.38
C LEU A 421 -24.50 -70.03 15.90
N LEU A 422 -25.45 -69.68 15.03
CA LEU A 422 -25.34 -70.05 13.62
C LEU A 422 -24.50 -69.06 12.80
N ASP A 423 -24.31 -67.82 13.24
CA ASP A 423 -23.49 -66.85 12.50
C ASP A 423 -22.83 -65.83 13.44
N TRP A 424 -21.52 -65.60 13.26
CA TRP A 424 -20.87 -64.36 13.67
C TRP A 424 -21.22 -63.29 12.61
N PRO A 425 -21.49 -62.03 12.98
CA PRO A 425 -21.68 -60.99 11.97
C PRO A 425 -20.38 -60.84 11.17
N ARG A 426 -20.49 -60.91 9.85
CA ARG A 426 -19.40 -60.50 8.96
C ARG A 426 -19.14 -59.01 9.18
N CYS A 427 -17.88 -58.59 9.24
CA CYS A 427 -17.54 -57.17 9.19
C CYS A 427 -18.19 -56.55 7.93
N GLY A 428 -19.00 -55.50 8.10
CA GLY A 428 -19.40 -54.63 7.00
C GLY A 428 -20.90 -54.40 6.76
N GLU A 429 -21.84 -54.89 7.58
CA GLU A 429 -23.29 -54.66 7.33
C GLU A 429 -24.05 -54.12 8.55
N SER A 430 -23.71 -52.91 9.00
CA SER A 430 -24.66 -51.93 9.58
C SER A 430 -23.94 -50.60 9.87
N ALA A 431 -24.61 -49.48 9.59
CA ALA A 431 -24.05 -48.12 9.61
C ALA A 431 -23.80 -47.53 11.01
N GLN A 432 -23.54 -48.35 12.04
CA GLN A 432 -23.49 -47.90 13.44
C GLN A 432 -22.22 -48.30 14.22
N PHE A 433 -21.10 -48.51 13.53
CA PHE A 433 -19.80 -48.69 14.19
C PHE A 433 -18.74 -47.72 13.63
N LEU A 434 -18.72 -46.49 14.15
CA LEU A 434 -17.54 -45.64 14.13
C LEU A 434 -16.84 -45.76 15.50
N SER A 435 -15.77 -46.55 15.49
CA SER A 435 -14.72 -46.71 16.51
C SER A 435 -14.98 -47.71 17.65
N CYS A 436 -14.02 -48.63 17.79
CA CYS A 436 -13.54 -49.08 19.09
C CYS A 436 -12.01 -49.01 19.05
N GLY A 437 -11.43 -48.22 19.96
CA GLY A 437 -9.99 -47.95 20.04
C GLY A 437 -9.16 -49.11 20.58
N ARG A 438 -7.90 -49.16 20.09
CA ARG A 438 -6.64 -49.86 20.50
C ARG A 438 -6.70 -50.90 21.64
N VAL A 439 -5.98 -52.03 21.60
CA VAL A 439 -4.58 -52.25 21.16
C VAL A 439 -4.35 -53.72 20.80
N GLY A 440 -3.72 -53.97 19.65
CA GLY A 440 -2.90 -55.16 19.36
C GLY A 440 -3.50 -56.56 19.58
N SER A 441 -4.05 -57.18 18.52
CA SER A 441 -3.85 -58.59 18.15
C SER A 441 -4.57 -58.91 16.84
N LEU A 442 -3.84 -59.51 15.90
CA LEU A 442 -4.34 -60.07 14.64
C LEU A 442 -5.52 -61.04 14.87
N CYS A 443 -6.54 -60.97 13.98
CA CYS A 443 -7.45 -62.09 13.77
C CYS A 443 -6.72 -63.21 12.99
N LEU A 444 -6.27 -64.25 13.68
CA LEU A 444 -5.88 -65.50 13.02
C LEU A 444 -7.13 -66.36 12.75
N SER A 445 -7.45 -66.58 11.48
CA SER A 445 -8.34 -67.65 11.05
C SER A 445 -7.60 -68.99 11.15
N THR A 446 -8.00 -69.86 12.06
CA THR A 446 -7.50 -71.24 12.12
C THR A 446 -8.35 -72.18 11.26
N ARG A 447 -8.29 -72.03 9.93
CA ARG A 447 -8.50 -73.14 8.97
C ARG A 447 -7.60 -72.97 7.74
N PRO A 448 -6.93 -74.03 7.27
CA PRO A 448 -6.05 -73.94 6.11
C PRO A 448 -6.89 -74.05 4.82
N SER A 449 -7.08 -72.93 4.13
CA SER A 449 -7.47 -72.96 2.72
C SER A 449 -6.97 -71.70 2.04
N ASN A 450 -6.11 -71.89 1.03
CA ASN A 450 -5.57 -70.88 0.15
C ASN A 450 -6.70 -70.06 -0.49
N LEU A 451 -6.89 -68.81 -0.07
CA LEU A 451 -7.36 -67.72 -0.92
C LEU A 451 -7.09 -66.40 -0.18
N ALA A 452 -6.05 -65.69 -0.59
CA ALA A 452 -5.91 -64.28 -0.28
C ALA A 452 -6.91 -63.52 -1.16
N GLN A 453 -7.87 -62.82 -0.56
CA GLN A 453 -8.64 -61.79 -1.27
C GLN A 453 -8.16 -60.43 -0.79
N GLN A 454 -7.68 -59.63 -1.75
CA GLN A 454 -7.47 -58.20 -1.60
C GLN A 454 -8.83 -57.52 -1.39
N CYS A 455 -8.93 -56.67 -0.36
CA CYS A 455 -10.05 -55.74 -0.22
C CYS A 455 -9.87 -54.60 -1.22
N HIS A 456 -10.93 -54.26 -1.94
CA HIS A 456 -11.04 -53.01 -2.69
C HIS A 456 -11.82 -51.98 -1.87
#